data_AF-A0A317H6H7-F1
#
_entry.id   AF-A0A317H6H7-F1
#
_cell.length_a   1.000
_cell.length_b   1.000
_cell.length_c   1.000
_cell.angle_alpha   90.00
_cell.angle_beta   90.00
_cell.angle_gamma   90.00
#
_symmetry.space_group_name_H-M   'P 1'
#
loop_
_entity.id
_entity.type
_entity.pdbx_description
1 polymer ?
#
loop_
_entity_poly.entity_id
_entity_poly.type
_entity_poly.pdbx_seq_one_letter_code
_entity_poly.pdbx_strand_id
1 'polypeptide(L)' 'MIFRTQAKCKRCGRGMDLVAEIAPLGDKPGLMAFRCSGCGAGESNLIRRPSRPAQQQQQIQPDTKK' A
#
# COMPACT_ATOMS: atom_id res chain seq x y z
N MET A 1 -5.82 -13.05 -5.69
CA MET A 1 -4.95 -12.24 -4.81
C MET A 1 -4.54 -11.00 -5.59
N ILE A 2 -5.03 -9.81 -5.22
CA ILE A 2 -4.84 -8.59 -6.02
C ILE A 2 -3.69 -7.77 -5.41
N PHE A 3 -2.49 -7.88 -5.98
CA PHE A 3 -1.35 -7.01 -5.64
C PHE A 3 -1.55 -5.64 -6.30
N ARG A 4 -2.28 -4.75 -5.64
CA ARG A 4 -2.47 -3.37 -6.10
C ARG A 4 -1.23 -2.53 -5.80
N THR A 5 -0.38 -2.36 -6.81
CA THR A 5 0.21 -1.10 -7.33
C THR A 5 1.52 -1.43 -8.03
N GLN A 6 1.42 -1.73 -9.32
CA GLN A 6 2.54 -2.03 -10.20
C GLN A 6 3.30 -0.72 -10.51
N ALA A 7 4.11 -0.24 -9.56
CA ALA A 7 5.01 0.89 -9.79
C ALA A 7 5.98 0.54 -10.93
N LYS A 8 6.13 1.45 -11.90
CA LYS A 8 7.10 1.29 -12.99
C LYS A 8 8.48 1.69 -12.50
N CYS A 9 9.48 0.89 -12.82
CA CYS A 9 10.87 1.16 -12.51
C CYS A 9 11.31 2.47 -13.17
N LYS A 10 11.76 3.44 -12.38
CA LYS A 10 12.25 4.75 -12.86
C LYS A 10 13.47 4.65 -13.79
N ARG A 11 14.18 3.52 -13.79
CA ARG A 11 15.37 3.29 -14.63
C ARG A 11 15.06 2.68 -15.99
N CYS A 12 14.21 1.66 -16.05
CA CYS A 12 13.98 0.90 -17.29
C CYS A 12 12.51 0.79 -17.71
N GLY A 13 11.59 1.40 -16.96
CA GLY A 13 10.16 1.45 -17.28
C GLY A 13 9.37 0.14 -17.04
N ARG A 14 10.04 -0.98 -16.73
CA ARG A 14 9.38 -2.27 -16.44
C ARG A 14 8.69 -2.29 -15.08
N GLY A 15 7.80 -3.25 -14.89
CA GLY A 15 7.16 -3.49 -13.59
C GLY A 15 8.17 -3.80 -12.49
N MET A 16 7.80 -3.47 -11.26
CA MET A 16 8.52 -3.87 -10.06
C MET A 16 7.70 -4.84 -9.24
N ASP A 17 8.39 -5.83 -8.67
CA ASP A 17 7.81 -6.87 -7.83
C ASP A 17 8.06 -6.55 -6.37
N LEU A 18 7.05 -6.75 -5.52
CA LEU A 18 7.20 -6.65 -4.07
C LEU A 18 8.08 -7.81 -3.58
N VAL A 19 9.19 -7.49 -2.92
CA VAL A 19 10.14 -8.49 -2.41
C VAL A 19 10.18 -8.56 -0.88
N ALA A 20 9.72 -7.52 -0.19
CA ALA A 20 9.55 -7.55 1.25
C ALA A 20 8.42 -6.60 1.70
N GLU A 21 7.65 -7.05 2.68
CA GLU A 21 6.65 -6.25 3.38
C GLU A 21 6.83 -6.43 4.89
N ILE A 22 6.96 -5.31 5.60
CA ILE A 22 7.06 -5.26 7.05
C ILE A 22 5.92 -4.37 7.54
N ALA A 23 5.00 -4.97 8.30
CA ALA A 23 3.88 -4.23 8.86
C ALA A 23 4.36 -3.18 9.89
N PRO A 24 3.70 -2.01 9.98
CA PRO A 24 3.99 -1.02 11.02
C PRO A 24 3.77 -1.59 12.44
N LEU A 25 4.66 -1.26 13.37
CA LEU A 25 4.61 -1.73 14.77
C LEU A 25 4.52 -0.54 15.74
N GLY A 26 3.39 -0.41 16.43
CA GLY A 26 3.10 0.78 17.25
C GLY A 26 3.18 2.05 16.39
N ASP A 27 4.01 3.00 16.84
CA ASP A 27 4.28 4.26 16.12
C ASP A 27 5.41 4.14 15.08
N LYS A 28 6.07 2.98 14.99
CA LYS A 28 7.13 2.76 14.00
C LYS A 28 6.51 2.52 12.62
N PRO A 29 7.02 3.20 11.57
CA PRO A 29 6.59 2.92 10.20
C PRO A 29 6.94 1.48 9.83
N GLY A 30 6.11 0.88 8.99
CA GLY A 30 6.43 -0.32 8.25
C GLY A 30 7.25 -0.01 7.01
N LEU A 31 7.52 -1.04 6.21
CA LEU A 31 8.33 -0.96 5.00
C LEU A 31 7.70 -1.81 3.88
N MET A 32 7.71 -1.29 2.67
CA MET A 32 7.52 -2.08 1.46
C MET A 32 8.73 -1.91 0.56
N ALA A 33 9.37 -3.01 0.17
CA ALA A 33 10.52 -3.03 -0.72
C ALA A 33 10.17 -3.74 -2.03
N PHE A 34 10.59 -3.13 -3.13
CA PHE A 34 10.33 -3.56 -4.49
C PHE A 34 11.63 -3.78 -5.24
N ARG A 35 11.62 -4.73 -6.17
CA ARG A 35 12.74 -4.99 -7.08
C ARG A 35 12.25 -5.04 -8.52
N CYS A 36 12.96 -4.39 -9.42
CA CYS A 36 12.67 -4.46 -10.84
C CYS A 36 13.12 -5.81 -11.40
N SER A 37 12.20 -6.54 -12.05
CA SER A 37 12.48 -7.81 -12.73
C SER A 37 13.34 -7.65 -14.00
N GLY A 38 13.44 -6.43 -14.54
CA GLY A 38 14.25 -6.14 -15.72
C GLY A 38 15.71 -5.83 -15.42
N CYS A 39 15.95 -4.77 -14.64
CA CYS A 39 17.30 -4.25 -14.41
C CYS A 39 17.82 -4.47 -12.98
N GLY A 40 17.05 -5.13 -12.11
CA GLY A 40 17.46 -5.43 -10.73
C GLY A 40 17.43 -4.24 -9.76
N ALA A 41 17.02 -3.05 -10.21
CA ALA A 41 16.94 -1.86 -9.36
C ALA A 41 15.97 -2.08 -8.18
N GLY A 42 16.38 -1.66 -6.98
CA GLY A 42 15.55 -1.70 -5.77
C GLY A 42 14.95 -0.33 -5.44
N GLU A 43 13.74 -0.33 -4.90
CA GLU A 43 13.07 0.84 -4.34
C GLU A 43 12.35 0.45 -3.05
N SER A 44 12.31 1.34 -2.05
CA SER A 44 11.66 1.07 -0.78
C SER A 44 10.85 2.26 -0.30
N ASN A 45 9.64 2.01 0.19
CA ASN A 45 8.75 3.02 0.73
C ASN A 45 8.44 2.73 2.20
N LEU A 46 8.50 3.77 3.03
CA LEU A 46 8.00 3.69 4.40
C LEU A 46 6.47 3.81 4.38
N ILE A 47 5.80 2.86 5.03
CA ILE A 47 4.34 2.87 5.19
C ILE A 47 4.00 3.23 6.62
N ARG A 48 3.14 4.23 6.82
CA ARG A 48 2.61 4.55 8.16
C ARG A 48 1.21 3.95 8.28
N ARG A 49 0.80 3.53 9.48
CA ARG A 49 -0.62 3.26 9.73
C ARG A 49 -1.39 4.52 9.33
N PRO A 50 -2.48 4.42 8.58
CA PRO A 50 -3.41 5.53 8.53
C PRO A 50 -3.83 5.76 9.98
N SER A 51 -3.45 6.90 10.55
CA SER A 51 -4.10 7.42 11.74
C SER A 51 -5.58 7.41 11.40
N ARG A 52 -6.38 6.54 12.05
CA ARG A 52 -7.84 6.53 11.90
C ARG A 52 -8.27 7.99 11.94
N PRO A 53 -8.81 8.58 10.86
CA PRO A 53 -9.55 9.80 11.03
C PRO A 53 -10.68 9.44 12.00
N ALA A 54 -10.72 10.09 13.16
CA ALA A 54 -11.95 10.15 13.90
C ALA A 54 -13.02 10.67 12.94
N GLN A 55 -14.10 9.92 12.75
CA GLN A 55 -15.26 10.18 11.86
C GLN A 55 -15.18 9.67 10.41
N GLN A 56 -15.75 8.48 10.22
CA GLN A 56 -16.88 8.30 9.29
C GLN A 56 -17.76 7.13 9.78
N GLN A 57 -18.47 7.37 10.88
CA GLN A 57 -19.79 6.77 11.08
C GLN A 57 -20.74 7.50 10.12
N GLN A 58 -21.27 6.80 9.12
CA GLN A 58 -22.62 6.91 8.53
C GLN A 58 -22.64 6.43 7.08
N GLN A 59 -23.02 5.16 6.89
CA GLN A 59 -24.00 4.78 5.86
C GLN A 59 -24.47 3.34 6.14
N ILE A 60 -25.24 3.20 7.22
CA ILE A 60 -26.33 2.22 7.23
C ILE A 60 -27.54 3.09 6.87
N GLN A 61 -28.01 3.00 5.63
CA GLN A 61 -29.30 3.60 5.25
C GLN A 61 -30.39 2.68 5.81
N PRO A 62 -31.22 3.10 6.79
CA PRO A 62 -32.48 2.42 7.00
C PRO A 62 -33.42 2.84 5.88
N ASP A 63 -33.78 1.89 5.02
CA ASP A 63 -34.88 2.02 4.07
C ASP A 63 -36.18 2.12 4.88
N THR A 64 -36.59 3.36 5.19
CA THR A 64 -37.90 3.61 5.80
C THR A 64 -38.95 3.49 4.70
N LYS A 65 -39.50 2.28 4.54
CA LYS A 65 -40.72 2.05 3.77
C LYS A 65 -41.90 1.85 4.73
N LYS A 66 -42.81 2.82 4.81
CA LYS A 66 -44.21 2.58 5.14
C LYS A 66 -45.12 3.64 4.55
#